data_AF-A0A1W9VW69-F1
#
_entry.id   AF-A0A1W9VW69-F1
#
_cell.length_a   1.000
_cell.length_b   1.000
_cell.length_c   1.000
_cell.angle_alpha   90.00
_cell.angle_beta   90.00
_cell.angle_gamma   90.00
#
_symmetry.space_group_name_H-M   'P 1'
#
loop_
_entity.id
_entity.type
_entity.pdbx_description
1 polymer ?
#
loop_
_entity_poly.entity_id
_entity_poly.type
_entity_poly.pdbx_seq_one_letter_code
_entity_poly.pdbx_strand_id
1 'polypeptide(L)'
;MKKIIEKIFKKRSKPQVELTPAEAKIREKIEDEFYLKTVWAVLGTAFFILFLYIIVFFINVEGKEDTKVPNLVGLSLSESVIKLQERALYPKLSRKNSSPKEKGLIMSQGISAGSVVKAGRIVPITVSLGGL
;
A
#
# COMPACT_ATOMS: atom_id res chain seq x y z
N MET A 1 65.18 -10.06 6.87
CA MET A 1 63.79 -9.88 7.31
C MET A 1 62.79 -10.92 6.76
N LYS A 2 62.82 -11.31 5.48
CA LYS A 2 61.86 -12.29 4.91
C LYS A 2 61.79 -13.65 5.64
N LYS A 3 62.93 -14.21 6.08
CA LYS A 3 62.99 -15.50 6.81
C LYS A 3 62.34 -15.49 8.20
N ILE A 4 62.25 -14.32 8.85
CA ILE A 4 61.63 -14.19 10.18
C ILE A 4 60.10 -14.12 10.03
N ILE A 5 59.62 -13.38 9.03
CA ILE A 5 58.19 -13.25 8.72
C ILE A 5 57.62 -14.62 8.30
N GLU A 6 58.35 -15.40 7.50
CA GLU A 6 57.94 -16.74 7.08
C GLU A 6 57.84 -17.73 8.26
N LYS A 7 58.75 -17.62 9.24
CA LYS A 7 58.76 -18.47 10.45
C LYS A 7 57.62 -18.11 11.42
N ILE A 8 57.22 -16.84 11.47
CA ILE A 8 56.08 -16.35 12.26
C ILE A 8 54.75 -16.74 11.58
N PHE A 9 54.67 -16.66 10.25
CA PHE A 9 53.47 -17.02 9.50
C PHE A 9 53.23 -18.54 9.46
N LYS A 10 54.31 -19.34 9.35
CA LYS A 10 54.25 -20.81 9.43
C LYS A 10 53.79 -21.35 10.78
N LYS A 11 53.92 -20.56 11.87
CA LYS A 11 53.46 -20.94 13.21
C LYS A 11 51.97 -20.62 13.46
N ARG A 12 51.34 -19.82 12.59
CA ARG A 12 49.90 -19.50 12.64
C ARG A 12 49.03 -20.33 11.70
N SER A 13 49.57 -21.35 11.03
CA SER A 13 48.73 -22.37 10.42
C SER A 13 47.97 -23.05 11.55
N LYS A 14 46.65 -22.83 11.62
CA LYS A 14 45.73 -23.50 12.57
C LYS A 14 46.18 -24.97 12.70
N PRO A 15 46.37 -25.52 13.92
CA PRO A 15 46.65 -26.94 14.06
C PRO A 15 45.56 -27.69 13.29
N GLN A 16 45.95 -28.44 12.26
CA GLN A 16 45.03 -29.33 11.58
C GLN A 16 44.78 -30.47 12.56
N VAL A 17 43.73 -30.31 13.36
CA VAL A 17 43.23 -31.37 14.23
C VAL A 17 42.71 -32.44 13.29
N GLU A 18 43.48 -33.53 13.16
CA GLU A 18 43.11 -34.70 12.38
C GLU A 18 41.93 -35.35 13.10
N LEU A 19 40.72 -35.04 12.62
CA LEU A 19 39.47 -35.49 13.21
C LEU A 19 39.36 -37.00 13.06
N THR A 20 39.05 -37.69 14.15
CA THR A 20 38.68 -39.10 14.05
C THR A 20 37.40 -39.22 13.20
N PRO A 21 37.16 -40.36 12.53
CA PRO A 21 35.95 -40.56 11.73
C PRO A 21 34.64 -40.33 12.50
N ALA A 22 34.67 -40.51 13.83
CA ALA A 22 33.54 -40.23 14.72
C ALA A 22 33.33 -38.73 14.94
N GLU A 23 34.41 -37.98 15.19
CA GLU A 23 34.37 -36.53 15.39
C GLU A 23 33.99 -35.78 14.10
N ALA A 24 34.45 -36.28 12.94
CA ALA A 24 34.07 -35.73 11.63
C ALA A 24 32.55 -35.83 11.39
N LYS A 25 31.93 -36.98 11.69
CA LYS A 25 30.46 -37.18 11.57
C LYS A 25 29.66 -36.32 12.55
N ILE A 26 30.16 -36.15 13.78
CA ILE A 26 29.52 -35.28 14.77
C ILE A 26 29.57 -33.83 14.31
N ARG A 27 30.71 -33.37 13.77
CA ARG A 27 30.88 -32.03 13.23
C ARG A 27 29.98 -31.78 12.03
N GLU A 28 29.94 -32.70 11.07
CA GLU A 28 29.05 -32.63 9.90
C GLU A 28 27.58 -32.48 10.33
N LYS A 29 27.11 -33.32 11.27
CA LYS A 29 25.75 -33.24 11.80
C LYS A 29 25.47 -31.90 12.51
N ILE A 30 26.44 -31.37 13.26
CA ILE A 30 26.31 -30.07 13.93
C ILE A 30 26.25 -28.94 12.90
N GLU A 31 27.08 -29.01 11.85
CA GLU A 31 27.11 -28.02 10.77
C GLU A 31 25.80 -28.01 9.98
N ASP A 32 25.24 -29.19 9.66
CA ASP A 32 23.95 -29.31 8.97
C ASP A 32 22.78 -28.81 9.81
N GLU A 33 22.72 -29.19 11.10
CA GLU A 33 21.72 -28.68 12.05
C GLU A 33 21.80 -27.16 12.22
N PHE A 34 23.02 -26.62 12.29
CA PHE A 34 23.27 -25.19 12.41
C PHE A 34 22.91 -24.44 11.13
N TYR A 35 23.28 -24.97 9.97
CA TYR A 35 22.96 -24.39 8.67
C TYR A 35 21.45 -24.34 8.45
N LEU A 36 20.74 -25.45 8.70
CA LEU A 36 19.29 -25.52 8.54
C LEU A 36 18.58 -24.52 9.47
N LYS A 37 18.95 -24.44 10.75
CA LYS A 37 18.39 -23.46 11.69
C LYS A 37 18.68 -22.01 11.29
N THR A 38 19.89 -21.75 10.79
CA THR A 38 20.27 -20.41 10.31
C THR A 38 19.47 -20.01 9.07
N VAL A 39 19.28 -20.93 8.11
CA VAL A 39 18.46 -20.69 6.91
C VAL A 39 17.01 -20.41 7.30
N TRP A 40 16.40 -21.21 8.19
CA TRP A 40 15.04 -20.96 8.67
C TRP A 40 14.93 -19.64 9.45
N ALA A 41 15.94 -19.27 10.24
CA ALA A 41 15.96 -17.98 10.93
C ALA A 41 16.03 -16.80 9.96
N VAL A 42 16.84 -16.88 8.91
CA VAL A 42 16.93 -15.85 7.86
C VAL A 42 15.62 -15.77 7.06
N LEU A 43 15.05 -16.91 6.67
CA LEU A 43 13.76 -16.96 5.96
C LEU A 43 12.63 -16.40 6.81
N GLY A 44 12.57 -16.76 8.10
CA GLY A 44 11.61 -16.21 9.04
C GLY A 44 11.76 -14.70 9.20
N THR A 45 13.00 -14.20 9.26
CA THR A 45 13.28 -12.77 9.35
C THR A 45 12.87 -12.03 8.08
N ALA A 46 13.20 -12.56 6.91
CA ALA A 46 12.79 -11.99 5.62
C ALA A 46 11.27 -12.00 5.45
N PHE A 47 10.61 -13.09 5.85
CA PHE A 47 9.15 -13.18 5.85
C PHE A 47 8.54 -12.16 6.82
N PHE A 48 9.12 -11.99 8.00
CA PHE A 48 8.62 -11.02 8.97
C PHE A 48 8.79 -9.58 8.47
N ILE A 49 9.91 -9.24 7.84
CA ILE A 49 10.12 -7.93 7.19
C ILE A 49 9.09 -7.72 6.07
N LEU A 50 8.88 -8.72 5.22
CA LEU A 50 7.88 -8.67 4.15
C LEU A 50 6.47 -8.51 4.72
N PHE A 51 6.15 -9.24 5.79
CA PHE A 51 4.86 -9.18 6.46
C PHE A 51 4.61 -7.81 7.09
N LEU A 52 5.62 -7.23 7.76
CA LEU A 52 5.55 -5.86 8.28
C LEU A 52 5.37 -4.84 7.15
N TYR A 53 6.06 -5.02 6.03
CA TYR A 53 5.88 -4.15 4.87
C TYR A 53 4.46 -4.20 4.31
N ILE A 54 3.87 -5.40 4.21
CA ILE A 54 2.48 -5.59 3.77
C ILE A 54 1.52 -4.89 4.74
N ILE A 55 1.71 -5.02 6.06
CA ILE A 55 0.87 -4.33 7.05
C ILE A 55 0.94 -2.81 6.84
N VAL A 56 2.14 -2.24 6.73
CA VAL A 56 2.32 -0.80 6.52
C VAL A 56 1.67 -0.34 5.21
N PHE A 57 1.79 -1.13 4.14
CA PHE A 57 1.16 -0.84 2.86
C PHE A 57 -0.37 -0.72 3.00
N PHE A 58 -1.02 -1.69 3.66
CA PHE A 58 -2.48 -1.65 3.85
C PHE A 58 -2.94 -0.50 4.74
N ILE A 59 -2.17 -0.12 5.76
CA ILE A 59 -2.47 1.07 6.58
C ILE A 59 -2.49 2.36 5.74
N ASN A 60 -1.57 2.49 4.79
CA ASN A 60 -1.48 3.69 3.95
C ASN A 60 -2.53 3.72 2.83
N VAL A 61 -2.97 2.56 2.34
CA VAL A 61 -3.95 2.46 1.24
C VAL A 61 -5.38 2.86 1.66
N GLU A 62 -5.76 2.74 2.93
CA GLU A 62 -7.13 3.04 3.39
C GLU A 62 -7.40 4.53 3.69
N GLY A 63 -6.38 5.39 3.60
CA GLY A 63 -6.50 6.82 3.80
C GLY A 63 -7.08 7.56 2.60
N LYS A 64 -8.40 7.45 2.35
CA LYS A 64 -9.05 8.35 1.39
C LYS A 64 -8.94 9.78 1.91
N GLU A 65 -8.14 10.60 1.24
CA GLU A 65 -7.91 12.01 1.59
C GLU A 65 -9.24 12.78 1.72
N ASP A 66 -9.29 13.73 2.63
CA ASP A 66 -10.45 14.62 2.78
C ASP A 66 -10.52 15.60 1.61
N THR A 67 -11.72 15.82 1.10
CA THR A 67 -12.00 16.68 -0.05
C THR A 67 -13.23 17.55 0.19
N LYS A 68 -13.29 18.69 -0.50
CA LYS A 68 -14.43 19.61 -0.41
C LYS A 68 -15.44 19.34 -1.50
N VAL A 69 -16.71 19.22 -1.11
CA VAL A 69 -17.84 19.08 -2.04
C VAL A 69 -18.02 20.37 -2.85
N PRO A 70 -17.99 20.31 -4.19
CA PRO A 70 -18.22 21.48 -5.03
C PRO A 70 -19.70 21.92 -5.03
N ASN A 71 -19.96 23.15 -5.45
CA ASN A 71 -21.32 23.58 -5.77
C ASN A 71 -21.70 23.08 -7.17
N LEU A 72 -22.79 22.32 -7.26
CA LEU A 72 -23.29 21.69 -8.47
C LEU A 72 -24.61 22.28 -8.95
N VAL A 73 -25.34 22.99 -8.09
CA VAL A 73 -26.67 23.52 -8.42
C VAL A 73 -26.56 24.52 -9.57
N GLY A 74 -27.43 24.36 -10.58
CA GLY A 74 -27.45 25.20 -11.78
C GLY A 74 -26.43 24.78 -12.86
N LEU A 75 -25.54 23.82 -12.57
CA LEU A 75 -24.64 23.27 -13.59
C LEU A 75 -25.34 22.23 -14.45
N SER A 76 -24.79 21.98 -15.64
CA SER A 76 -25.17 20.84 -16.47
C SER A 76 -24.73 19.52 -15.83
N LEU A 77 -25.41 18.42 -16.17
CA LEU A 77 -24.99 17.09 -15.71
C LEU A 77 -23.53 16.78 -16.06
N SER A 78 -23.07 17.09 -17.27
CA SER A 78 -21.68 16.85 -17.69
C SER A 78 -20.68 17.64 -16.85
N GLU A 79 -20.91 18.94 -16.66
CA GLU A 79 -20.02 19.79 -15.84
C GLU A 79 -20.01 19.33 -14.37
N SER A 80 -21.17 18.93 -13.84
CA SER A 80 -21.28 18.44 -12.47
C SER A 80 -20.48 17.16 -12.23
N VAL A 81 -20.47 16.25 -13.21
CA VAL A 81 -19.70 15.00 -13.16
C VAL A 81 -18.20 15.31 -13.17
N ILE A 82 -17.75 16.23 -14.01
CA ILE A 82 -16.33 16.65 -14.07
C ILE A 82 -15.88 17.22 -12.72
N LYS A 83 -16.64 18.17 -12.14
CA LYS A 83 -16.28 18.75 -10.83
C LYS A 83 -16.27 17.74 -9.70
N LEU A 84 -17.15 16.74 -9.75
CA LEU A 84 -17.13 15.64 -8.77
C LEU A 84 -15.89 14.76 -8.95
N GLN A 85 -15.55 14.39 -10.19
CA GLN A 85 -14.37 13.56 -10.50
C GLN A 85 -13.06 14.23 -10.12
N GLU A 86 -12.91 15.54 -10.37
CA GLU A 86 -11.74 16.33 -9.93
C GLU A 86 -11.52 16.30 -8.41
N ARG A 87 -12.59 16.02 -7.65
CA ARG A 87 -12.57 15.90 -6.19
C ARG A 87 -12.61 14.45 -5.72
N ALA A 88 -12.44 13.48 -6.62
CA ALA A 88 -12.60 12.05 -6.36
C ALA A 88 -13.97 11.70 -5.72
N LEU A 89 -15.02 12.46 -6.03
CA LEU A 89 -16.39 12.23 -5.57
C LEU A 89 -17.21 11.56 -6.67
N TYR A 90 -18.25 10.82 -6.27
CA TYR A 90 -19.10 10.08 -7.21
C TYR A 90 -20.56 10.57 -7.15
N PRO A 91 -21.23 10.82 -8.28
CA PRO A 91 -22.62 11.22 -8.29
C PRO A 91 -23.56 10.03 -8.03
N LYS A 92 -24.67 10.28 -7.35
CA LYS A 92 -25.87 9.42 -7.38
C LYS A 92 -27.01 10.19 -8.01
N LEU A 93 -27.38 9.81 -9.24
CA LEU A 93 -28.34 10.54 -10.06
C LEU A 93 -29.79 10.20 -9.70
N SER A 94 -30.57 11.24 -9.43
CA SER A 94 -32.03 11.23 -9.42
C SER A 94 -32.55 12.19 -10.48
N ARG A 95 -33.73 11.92 -11.04
CA ARG A 95 -34.35 12.75 -12.07
C ARG A 95 -35.73 13.20 -11.63
N LYS A 96 -36.09 14.45 -11.91
CA LYS A 96 -37.40 15.02 -11.55
C LYS A 96 -37.86 16.00 -12.63
N ASN A 97 -39.17 16.07 -12.89
CA ASN A 97 -39.75 17.07 -13.78
C ASN A 97 -39.61 18.47 -13.15
N SER A 98 -39.34 19.48 -13.97
CA SER A 98 -39.32 20.89 -13.55
C SER A 98 -39.68 21.83 -14.71
N SER A 99 -39.33 23.11 -14.61
CA SER A 99 -39.52 24.07 -15.70
C SER A 99 -38.77 23.63 -16.97
N PRO A 100 -39.35 23.81 -18.17
CA PRO A 100 -38.64 23.56 -19.44
C PRO A 100 -37.29 24.29 -19.56
N LYS A 101 -37.16 25.45 -18.90
CA LYS A 101 -35.93 26.27 -18.90
C LYS A 101 -34.78 25.63 -18.13
N GLU A 102 -35.06 24.69 -17.24
CA GLU A 102 -34.07 24.08 -16.35
C GLU A 102 -33.64 22.69 -16.83
N LYS A 103 -34.15 22.22 -17.97
CA LYS A 103 -33.89 20.88 -18.49
C LYS A 103 -32.39 20.59 -18.57
N GLY A 104 -31.97 19.47 -17.95
CA GLY A 104 -30.58 19.03 -17.92
C GLY A 104 -29.70 19.71 -16.87
N LEU A 105 -30.23 20.68 -16.12
CA LEU A 105 -29.53 21.32 -15.00
C LEU A 105 -29.73 20.54 -13.69
N ILE A 106 -28.75 20.64 -12.82
CA ILE A 106 -28.81 20.15 -11.45
C ILE A 106 -29.72 21.07 -10.63
N MET A 107 -30.83 20.53 -10.15
CA MET A 107 -31.78 21.23 -9.29
C MET A 107 -31.33 21.25 -7.84
N SER A 108 -30.71 20.16 -7.36
CA SER A 108 -30.29 20.03 -5.98
C SER A 108 -29.16 19.03 -5.81
N GLN A 109 -28.38 19.22 -4.75
CA GLN A 109 -27.37 18.28 -4.25
C GLN A 109 -27.72 17.88 -2.82
N GLY A 110 -27.49 16.61 -2.48
CA GLY A 110 -27.81 16.05 -1.17
C GLY A 110 -26.77 16.34 -0.09
N ILE A 111 -25.57 16.77 -0.47
CA ILE A 111 -24.52 17.24 0.46
C ILE A 111 -24.23 18.70 0.12
N SER A 112 -24.23 19.57 1.12
CA SER A 112 -24.01 21.00 0.93
C SER A 112 -22.65 21.30 0.29
N ALA A 113 -22.61 22.34 -0.54
CA ALA A 113 -21.36 22.83 -1.10
C ALA A 113 -20.42 23.30 0.02
N GLY A 114 -19.12 23.03 -0.14
CA GLY A 114 -18.09 23.37 0.85
C GLY A 114 -17.93 22.38 2.01
N SER A 115 -18.85 21.42 2.17
CA SER A 115 -18.70 20.34 3.16
C SER A 115 -17.43 19.53 2.90
N VAL A 116 -16.73 19.15 3.97
CA VAL A 116 -15.57 18.27 3.92
C VAL A 116 -16.04 16.83 4.08
N VAL A 117 -15.66 15.98 3.12
CA VAL A 117 -15.99 14.56 3.11
C VAL A 117 -14.76 13.77 2.68
N LYS A 118 -14.70 12.48 2.98
CA LYS A 118 -13.65 11.60 2.45
C LYS A 118 -13.77 11.48 0.93
N ALA A 119 -12.65 11.42 0.23
CA ALA A 119 -12.60 11.03 -1.17
C ALA A 119 -13.35 9.70 -1.39
N GLY A 120 -13.94 9.54 -2.55
CA GLY A 120 -14.81 8.42 -2.91
C GLY A 120 -16.22 8.49 -2.31
N ARG A 121 -16.60 9.58 -1.63
CA ARG A 121 -17.98 9.76 -1.13
C ARG A 121 -18.96 9.92 -2.30
N ILE A 122 -20.13 9.30 -2.14
CA ILE A 122 -21.25 9.46 -3.06
C ILE A 122 -22.03 10.72 -2.72
N VAL A 123 -22.21 11.60 -3.69
CA VAL A 123 -22.99 12.84 -3.61
C VAL A 123 -24.30 12.65 -4.38
N PRO A 124 -25.47 12.58 -3.71
CA PRO A 124 -26.76 12.56 -4.38
C PRO A 124 -26.99 13.86 -5.13
N ILE A 125 -27.44 13.78 -6.39
CA ILE A 125 -27.77 14.93 -7.23
C ILE A 125 -29.12 14.70 -7.91
N THR A 126 -29.91 15.76 -8.05
CA THR A 126 -31.19 15.72 -8.77
C THR A 126 -31.08 16.55 -10.04
N VAL A 127 -31.33 15.95 -11.19
CA VAL A 127 -31.35 16.61 -12.50
C VAL A 127 -32.78 16.87 -12.94
N SER A 128 -33.02 18.05 -13.50
CA SER A 128 -34.28 18.39 -14.14
C SER A 128 -34.47 17.67 -15.47
N LEU A 129 -35.63 17.04 -15.65
CA LEU A 129 -36.10 16.51 -16.94
C LEU A 129 -36.71 17.59 -17.84
N GLY A 130 -36.87 18.81 -17.35
CA GLY A 130 -37.72 19.83 -17.93
C GLY A 130 -39.21 19.54 -17.68
N GLY A 131 -40.04 20.31 -18.39
CA GLY A 131 -41.49 20.14 -18.44
C GLY A 131 -41.91 19.69 -19.84
N LEU A 132 -43.12 19.12 -19.91
CA LEU A 132 -43.86 18.93 -21.17
C LEU A 132 -44.39 20.29 -21.66
#